data_AF-A0AAW0EYT1-F1
#
_entry.id   AF-A0AAW0EYT1-F1
#
_cell.length_a   1.000
_cell.length_b   1.000
_cell.length_c   1.000
_cell.angle_alpha   90.00
_cell.angle_beta   90.00
_cell.angle_gamma   90.00
#
_symmetry.space_group_name_H-M   'P 1'
#
loop_
_entity.id
_entity.type
_entity.pdbx_description
1 polymer ?
#
loop_
_entity_poly.entity_id
_entity_poly.type
_entity_poly.pdbx_seq_one_letter_code
_entity_poly.pdbx_strand_id
1 'polypeptide(L)'
;MRRSILRTAVAAVVLCAAVRGWAQHVVSDPEEVREHHRSFDELPARTVSTRVSRGSRVADTAGRPFVITAPPDWTPIRIAVFTDDIEDSSRYCTEAGQLRPDFSGDIVICKPDDVLTDTKKQRLLEFLIPSAVRLHEERLSVQRERGNIVVDRLIDQDPECRHFSIPDLHMKEGVADADFVLYVAAGPTVGTMMAWALTCQYFANGRPSVGVANVSPKYITTDQQRIRVIAHEILHALGFNSPVFWEQGMVGYVDSLRGKSDVPVIMSPLVVAQARAHFGCEEQTFLELEDMGGDGTKLSHWKRRSMKDDLMAAANTAGIYSAITIAAMEDMGFYKGNYAMAEPMMYGRNAGCELLTDKCVVNGVSQFPEMFCGSAKRKRLVCTSDRLSVGFCRLVNHDSPLPPQFQYFSDATLGGADVKMDYCPYLQPFSKTKCSFDGRRLNGSVYGARSRCFDAPAGFAESGQSSAQYGLCAKVHCGTTTTYSVKVRGATMYTRCKPGTTLPLSLLSPTFSDGHITCPPYDSVCGIRVSNTEALRHGSSGEREARRGQSS
;
A
#
# COMPACT_ATOMS: atom_id res chain seq x y z
N MET A 1 -12.16 -54.16 15.22
CA MET A 1 -11.12 -54.85 16.02
C MET A 1 -10.55 -56.00 15.21
N ARG A 2 -9.20 -56.09 15.15
CA ARG A 2 -8.35 -57.13 14.51
C ARG A 2 -8.32 -57.10 12.97
N ARG A 3 -7.16 -57.10 12.30
CA ARG A 3 -5.74 -57.12 12.69
C ARG A 3 -4.91 -56.56 11.53
N SER A 4 -3.78 -56.00 11.90
CA SER A 4 -2.83 -55.21 11.13
C SER A 4 -1.76 -56.08 10.44
N ILE A 5 -0.81 -55.41 9.74
CA ILE A 5 0.56 -55.83 9.35
C ILE A 5 0.69 -56.38 7.90
N LEU A 6 1.54 -55.92 6.97
CA LEU A 6 2.85 -55.23 7.00
C LEU A 6 3.18 -54.58 5.62
N ARG A 7 3.80 -53.38 5.66
CA ARG A 7 4.92 -52.78 4.85
C ARG A 7 5.06 -53.14 3.34
N THR A 8 5.46 -52.25 2.43
CA THR A 8 6.66 -51.38 2.44
C THR A 8 6.63 -50.42 1.24
N ALA A 9 7.20 -49.23 1.40
CA ALA A 9 7.46 -48.21 0.38
C ALA A 9 8.51 -48.64 -0.67
N VAL A 10 8.48 -48.06 -1.89
CA VAL A 10 9.64 -47.54 -2.66
C VAL A 10 9.13 -46.57 -3.74
N ALA A 11 9.95 -45.54 -3.99
CA ALA A 11 9.76 -44.35 -4.81
C ALA A 11 10.12 -44.49 -6.30
N ALA A 12 9.95 -43.36 -7.02
CA ALA A 12 10.75 -42.84 -8.15
C ALA A 12 10.23 -42.96 -9.60
N VAL A 13 9.79 -41.79 -10.11
CA VAL A 13 10.18 -41.08 -11.36
C VAL A 13 11.04 -41.82 -12.40
N VAL A 14 10.62 -41.81 -13.69
CA VAL A 14 11.35 -41.50 -14.96
C VAL A 14 10.29 -41.52 -16.11
N LEU A 15 9.97 -40.43 -16.85
CA LEU A 15 10.63 -39.70 -17.96
C LEU A 15 10.55 -40.32 -19.39
N CYS A 16 10.04 -39.48 -20.31
CA CYS A 16 10.34 -39.32 -21.76
C CYS A 16 9.51 -40.02 -22.88
N ALA A 17 8.92 -39.12 -23.72
CA ALA A 17 8.98 -39.02 -25.20
C ALA A 17 8.39 -40.15 -26.07
N ALA A 18 7.83 -39.96 -27.28
CA ALA A 18 7.41 -38.84 -28.14
C ALA A 18 6.79 -39.50 -29.42
N VAL A 19 6.32 -38.67 -30.37
CA VAL A 19 6.32 -38.87 -31.86
C VAL A 19 4.95 -38.93 -32.57
N ARG A 20 4.70 -37.82 -33.33
CA ARG A 20 4.08 -37.60 -34.67
C ARG A 20 2.64 -38.11 -34.90
N GLY A 21 1.71 -37.32 -35.41
CA GLY A 21 1.75 -36.40 -36.57
C GLY A 21 0.66 -36.87 -37.58
N TRP A 22 0.32 -36.02 -38.55
CA TRP A 22 -0.56 -36.19 -39.75
C TRP A 22 -1.69 -35.16 -39.81
N ALA A 23 -1.71 -34.47 -40.95
CA ALA A 23 -2.56 -33.35 -41.34
C ALA A 23 -3.44 -33.74 -42.54
N GLN A 24 -4.56 -33.03 -42.74
CA GLN A 24 -5.24 -32.63 -44.01
C GLN A 24 -6.72 -32.25 -43.69
N HIS A 25 -7.16 -30.99 -43.81
CA HIS A 25 -7.66 -30.23 -45.00
C HIS A 25 -9.09 -30.58 -45.48
N VAL A 26 -10.05 -29.65 -45.29
CA VAL A 26 -11.22 -29.26 -46.14
C VAL A 26 -11.65 -27.84 -45.66
N VAL A 27 -11.44 -26.72 -46.40
CA VAL A 27 -12.32 -26.00 -47.39
C VAL A 27 -13.70 -25.62 -46.77
N SER A 28 -14.24 -24.38 -46.78
CA SER A 28 -14.30 -23.26 -47.74
C SER A 28 -14.70 -21.91 -47.09
N ASP A 29 -14.46 -20.86 -47.89
CA ASP A 29 -14.44 -19.38 -47.77
C ASP A 29 -15.83 -18.64 -47.60
N PRO A 30 -15.97 -17.28 -47.74
CA PRO A 30 -16.67 -16.40 -46.79
C PRO A 30 -17.80 -15.53 -47.41
N GLU A 31 -18.45 -14.65 -46.63
CA GLU A 31 -19.14 -13.39 -47.06
C GLU A 31 -19.64 -12.66 -45.79
N GLU A 32 -19.14 -11.48 -45.44
CA GLU A 32 -19.50 -10.11 -45.88
C GLU A 32 -20.73 -9.45 -45.19
N VAL A 33 -20.44 -8.27 -44.61
CA VAL A 33 -21.25 -7.03 -44.51
C VAL A 33 -22.57 -7.06 -43.72
N ARG A 34 -22.61 -6.26 -42.64
CA ARG A 34 -23.54 -5.11 -42.55
C ARG A 34 -23.18 -4.13 -41.43
N GLU A 35 -22.80 -2.94 -41.87
CA GLU A 35 -22.78 -1.69 -41.11
C GLU A 35 -24.19 -1.30 -40.67
N HIS A 36 -24.32 -0.77 -39.44
CA HIS A 36 -25.39 0.15 -39.09
C HIS A 36 -24.82 1.39 -38.38
N HIS A 37 -24.78 2.48 -39.15
CA HIS A 37 -24.67 3.85 -38.69
C HIS A 37 -25.96 4.34 -38.04
N ARG A 38 -25.79 5.15 -36.97
CA ARG A 38 -26.59 6.30 -36.46
C ARG A 38 -26.50 6.27 -34.93
N SER A 39 -26.40 7.35 -34.18
CA SER A 39 -26.26 8.79 -34.40
C SER A 39 -25.87 9.34 -33.02
N PHE A 40 -25.04 10.37 -32.99
CA PHE A 40 -24.89 11.23 -31.83
C PHE A 40 -26.24 11.82 -31.41
N ASP A 41 -26.46 11.98 -30.12
CA ASP A 41 -26.91 13.24 -29.54
C ASP A 41 -26.55 13.32 -28.05
N GLU A 42 -26.01 14.49 -27.68
CA GLU A 42 -25.72 14.99 -26.34
C GLU A 42 -27.00 15.08 -25.49
N LEU A 43 -26.85 15.15 -24.15
CA LEU A 43 -27.60 16.05 -23.25
C LEU A 43 -27.08 15.89 -21.79
N PRO A 44 -27.29 16.87 -20.90
CA PRO A 44 -26.26 17.37 -19.98
C PRO A 44 -26.44 17.00 -18.51
N ALA A 45 -25.40 17.31 -17.74
CA ALA A 45 -25.35 17.33 -16.29
C ALA A 45 -26.56 18.01 -15.63
N ARG A 46 -27.20 17.31 -14.69
CA ARG A 46 -28.11 17.91 -13.71
C ARG A 46 -27.77 17.45 -12.30
N THR A 47 -27.21 18.39 -11.55
CA THR A 47 -27.19 18.45 -10.09
C THR A 47 -28.62 18.58 -9.59
N VAL A 48 -29.10 17.64 -8.77
CA VAL A 48 -30.30 17.84 -7.96
C VAL A 48 -30.06 17.32 -6.55
N SER A 49 -30.00 18.28 -5.62
CA SER A 49 -30.21 18.09 -4.19
C SER A 49 -31.68 17.77 -3.95
N THR A 50 -31.98 16.68 -3.25
CA THR A 50 -33.33 16.45 -2.69
C THR A 50 -33.26 16.13 -1.22
N ARG A 51 -33.84 17.06 -0.46
CA ARG A 51 -34.22 16.95 0.94
C ARG A 51 -35.13 15.75 1.18
N VAL A 52 -34.87 15.11 2.32
CA VAL A 52 -35.78 14.21 3.04
C VAL A 52 -37.18 14.83 3.15
N SER A 53 -38.19 14.07 2.75
CA SER A 53 -39.57 14.28 3.20
C SER A 53 -40.21 12.95 3.56
N ARG A 54 -40.96 13.01 4.67
CA ARG A 54 -41.58 11.92 5.43
C ARG A 54 -42.56 11.08 4.62
N GLY A 55 -42.55 9.77 4.92
CA GLY A 55 -43.74 9.03 5.34
C GLY A 55 -44.76 8.67 4.26
N SER A 56 -44.76 7.40 3.85
CA SER A 56 -45.99 6.70 3.47
C SER A 56 -45.96 5.29 4.06
N ARG A 57 -46.95 5.02 4.91
CA ARG A 57 -47.25 3.71 5.48
C ARG A 57 -47.93 2.88 4.39
N VAL A 58 -47.33 1.76 4.03
CA VAL A 58 -48.04 0.65 3.38
C VAL A 58 -48.32 -0.36 4.48
N ALA A 59 -49.61 -0.60 4.76
CA ALA A 59 -50.05 -1.67 5.62
C ALA A 59 -50.12 -2.95 4.80
N ASP A 60 -49.50 -4.03 5.28
CA ASP A 60 -49.77 -5.37 4.81
C ASP A 60 -50.23 -6.26 5.98
N THR A 61 -51.24 -7.07 5.70
CA THR A 61 -52.04 -7.86 6.61
C THR A 61 -51.39 -9.22 6.84
N ALA A 62 -50.51 -9.31 7.84
CA ALA A 62 -50.20 -10.58 8.52
C ALA A 62 -49.55 -10.27 9.88
N GLY A 63 -50.30 -10.45 10.97
CA GLY A 63 -49.88 -10.18 12.35
C GLY A 63 -48.78 -11.11 12.87
N ARG A 64 -47.55 -10.94 12.39
CA ARG A 64 -46.33 -11.39 13.06
C ARG A 64 -45.48 -10.16 13.39
N PRO A 65 -45.04 -9.97 14.65
CA PRO A 65 -44.14 -8.86 14.97
C PRO A 65 -42.81 -9.11 14.24
N PHE A 66 -42.58 -8.38 13.15
CA PHE A 66 -41.24 -8.15 12.67
C PHE A 66 -40.56 -7.28 13.74
N VAL A 67 -39.68 -7.90 14.52
CA VAL A 67 -38.66 -7.14 15.23
C VAL A 67 -37.77 -6.58 14.13
N ILE A 68 -38.03 -5.34 13.73
CA ILE A 68 -37.03 -4.53 13.05
C ILE A 68 -35.96 -4.31 14.12
N THR A 69 -35.00 -5.24 14.20
CA THR A 69 -33.75 -4.98 14.90
C THR A 69 -33.22 -3.70 14.26
N ALA A 70 -33.03 -2.66 15.08
CA ALA A 70 -32.32 -1.47 14.63
C ALA A 70 -31.04 -1.92 13.90
N PRO A 71 -30.63 -1.25 12.81
CA PRO A 71 -29.36 -1.55 12.18
C PRO A 71 -28.29 -1.64 13.27
N PRO A 72 -27.40 -2.64 13.24
CA PRO A 72 -26.36 -2.75 14.25
C PRO A 72 -25.61 -1.42 14.37
N ASP A 73 -25.44 -0.93 15.60
CA ASP A 73 -24.72 0.31 15.84
C ASP A 73 -23.24 0.10 15.51
N TRP A 74 -22.87 0.40 14.27
CA TRP A 74 -21.49 0.42 13.82
C TRP A 74 -20.73 1.53 14.53
N THR A 75 -19.64 1.15 15.20
CA THR A 75 -18.81 2.08 15.97
C THR A 75 -17.34 1.91 15.60
N PRO A 76 -16.50 2.94 15.72
CA PRO A 76 -15.07 2.82 15.48
C PRO A 76 -14.46 1.62 16.22
N ILE A 77 -13.65 0.83 15.51
CA ILE A 77 -12.97 -0.33 16.07
C ILE A 77 -12.04 0.12 17.21
N ARG A 78 -12.01 -0.65 18.30
CA ARG A 78 -11.07 -0.48 19.41
C ARG A 78 -10.02 -1.58 19.33
N ILE A 79 -8.77 -1.19 19.08
CA ILE A 79 -7.65 -2.13 19.01
C ILE A 79 -6.85 -2.04 20.32
N ALA A 80 -6.96 -3.07 21.16
CA ALA A 80 -6.16 -3.16 22.38
C ALA A 80 -4.77 -3.70 22.03
N VAL A 81 -3.73 -2.91 22.29
CA VAL A 81 -2.34 -3.28 21.98
C VAL A 81 -1.57 -3.61 23.26
N PHE A 82 -0.89 -4.75 23.25
CA PHE A 82 -0.03 -5.22 24.32
C PHE A 82 1.41 -5.37 23.82
N THR A 83 2.36 -4.87 24.61
CA THR A 83 3.77 -4.73 24.21
C THR A 83 4.72 -5.36 25.23
N ASP A 84 4.26 -6.36 25.97
CA ASP A 84 5.01 -7.07 27.00
C ASP A 84 6.38 -7.56 26.47
N ASP A 85 6.42 -8.05 25.23
CA ASP A 85 7.64 -8.47 24.54
C ASP A 85 8.63 -7.34 24.22
N ILE A 86 8.17 -6.09 24.20
CA ILE A 86 9.02 -4.89 24.03
C ILE A 86 9.47 -4.36 25.41
N GLU A 87 8.76 -4.72 26.48
CA GLU A 87 9.12 -4.35 27.85
C GLU A 87 10.08 -5.34 28.53
N ASP A 88 10.04 -6.60 28.14
CA ASP A 88 10.95 -7.64 28.64
C ASP A 88 12.30 -7.67 27.89
N SER A 89 13.37 -7.30 28.58
CA SER A 89 14.73 -7.26 28.02
C SER A 89 15.31 -8.63 27.62
N SER A 90 14.66 -9.73 28.00
CA SER A 90 14.99 -11.08 27.53
C SER A 90 14.38 -11.41 26.17
N ARG A 91 13.44 -10.58 25.68
CA ARG A 91 12.62 -10.82 24.49
C ARG A 91 13.05 -9.98 23.29
N TYR A 92 13.80 -8.90 23.50
CA TYR A 92 14.39 -8.08 22.42
C TYR A 92 15.89 -7.86 22.62
N CYS A 93 16.58 -7.43 21.56
CA CYS A 93 18.02 -7.19 21.59
C CYS A 93 18.36 -5.89 22.35
N THR A 94 19.04 -6.01 23.50
CA THR A 94 19.57 -4.84 24.24
C THR A 94 21.01 -4.52 23.85
N GLU A 95 21.76 -5.51 23.35
CA GLU A 95 23.13 -5.33 22.85
C GLU A 95 23.43 -6.31 21.70
N ALA A 96 24.43 -5.99 20.88
CA ALA A 96 24.87 -6.86 19.79
C ALA A 96 25.59 -8.11 20.35
N GLY A 97 25.38 -9.27 19.72
CA GLY A 97 25.94 -10.55 20.14
C GLY A 97 25.05 -11.37 21.07
N GLN A 98 23.98 -10.78 21.63
CA GLN A 98 22.97 -11.53 22.39
C GLN A 98 22.19 -12.50 21.51
N LEU A 99 21.67 -13.57 22.14
CA LEU A 99 20.68 -14.46 21.54
C LEU A 99 19.28 -14.00 21.95
N ARG A 100 18.41 -13.74 20.97
CA ARG A 100 17.02 -13.30 21.17
C ARG A 100 16.09 -13.95 20.15
N PRO A 101 14.79 -14.11 20.48
CA PRO A 101 13.83 -14.63 19.53
C PRO A 101 13.66 -13.70 18.33
N ASP A 102 13.47 -14.27 17.15
CA ASP A 102 13.03 -13.54 15.94
C ASP A 102 11.50 -13.48 15.81
N PHE A 103 10.80 -14.13 16.74
CA PHE A 103 9.34 -14.30 16.82
C PHE A 103 8.74 -15.16 15.69
N SER A 104 9.56 -15.85 14.91
CA SER A 104 9.15 -16.81 13.85
C SER A 104 9.70 -18.22 14.09
N GLY A 105 9.99 -18.56 15.35
CA GLY A 105 10.44 -19.89 15.77
C GLY A 105 11.92 -20.03 16.08
N ASP A 106 12.76 -19.08 15.67
CA ASP A 106 14.21 -19.18 15.83
C ASP A 106 14.74 -18.27 16.95
N ILE A 107 15.93 -18.62 17.44
CA ILE A 107 16.75 -17.77 18.30
C ILE A 107 17.96 -17.32 17.49
N VAL A 108 18.11 -16.00 17.34
CA VAL A 108 19.12 -15.41 16.45
C VAL A 108 20.10 -14.52 17.21
N ILE A 109 21.30 -14.38 16.66
CA ILE A 109 22.33 -13.48 17.19
C ILE A 109 22.01 -12.04 16.77
N CYS A 110 21.80 -11.17 17.76
CA CYS A 110 21.55 -9.75 17.58
C CYS A 110 22.72 -9.06 16.85
N LYS A 111 22.45 -8.41 15.73
CA LYS A 111 23.42 -7.52 15.07
C LYS A 111 23.32 -6.11 15.68
N PRO A 112 24.31 -5.23 15.43
CA PRO A 112 24.24 -3.84 15.91
C PRO A 112 22.97 -3.11 15.52
N ASP A 113 22.46 -3.33 14.31
CA ASP A 113 21.23 -2.68 13.84
C ASP A 113 19.96 -3.24 14.52
N ASP A 114 20.01 -4.47 15.03
CA ASP A 114 18.88 -5.14 15.69
C ASP A 114 18.68 -4.66 17.14
N VAL A 115 19.63 -3.91 17.69
CA VAL A 115 19.51 -3.36 19.04
C VAL A 115 18.36 -2.35 19.11
N LEU A 116 17.41 -2.62 20.01
CA LEU A 116 16.31 -1.71 20.34
C LEU A 116 16.76 -0.75 21.45
N THR A 117 17.41 0.33 21.05
CA THR A 117 17.82 1.41 21.97
C THR A 117 16.61 2.11 22.58
N ASP A 118 16.78 2.80 23.71
CA ASP A 118 15.71 3.57 24.37
C ASP A 118 15.01 4.54 23.41
N THR A 119 15.77 5.23 22.55
CA THR A 119 15.22 6.12 21.52
C THR A 119 14.34 5.37 20.52
N LYS A 120 14.75 4.18 20.08
CA LYS A 120 13.95 3.35 19.16
C LYS A 120 12.72 2.82 19.87
N LYS A 121 12.85 2.31 21.09
CA LYS A 121 11.75 1.80 21.92
C LYS A 121 10.71 2.88 22.18
N GLN A 122 11.13 4.05 22.66
CA GLN A 122 10.25 5.20 22.86
C GLN A 122 9.51 5.57 21.58
N ARG A 123 10.23 5.64 20.46
CA ARG A 123 9.62 5.97 19.16
C ARG A 123 8.61 4.91 18.70
N LEU A 124 8.90 3.64 18.92
CA LEU A 124 8.01 2.54 18.56
C LEU A 124 6.70 2.62 19.35
N LEU A 125 6.82 2.73 20.67
CA LEU A 125 5.69 2.70 21.62
C LEU A 125 4.87 4.00 21.62
N GLU A 126 5.51 5.17 21.60
CA GLU A 126 4.79 6.45 21.72
C GLU A 126 4.27 6.99 20.39
N PHE A 127 4.82 6.52 19.26
CA PHE A 127 4.56 7.15 17.96
C PHE A 127 4.21 6.17 16.86
N LEU A 128 5.06 5.18 16.56
CA LEU A 128 4.86 4.34 15.38
C LEU A 128 3.63 3.43 15.51
N ILE A 129 3.54 2.66 16.61
CA ILE A 129 2.41 1.76 16.85
C ILE A 129 1.09 2.54 17.01
N PRO A 130 0.99 3.57 17.88
CA PRO A 130 -0.25 4.32 18.02
C PRO A 130 -0.71 5.00 16.72
N SER A 131 0.23 5.53 15.92
CA SER A 131 -0.11 6.15 14.63
C SER A 131 -0.63 5.14 13.62
N ALA A 132 -0.09 3.92 13.61
CA ALA A 132 -0.54 2.86 12.71
C ALA A 132 -1.93 2.35 13.12
N VAL A 133 -2.14 2.08 14.41
CA VAL A 133 -3.45 1.69 14.97
C VAL A 133 -4.52 2.73 14.63
N ARG A 134 -4.22 4.01 14.86
CA ARG A 134 -5.16 5.10 14.57
C ARG A 134 -5.60 5.16 13.10
N LEU A 135 -4.74 4.75 12.15
CA LEU A 135 -5.14 4.70 10.74
C LEU A 135 -6.31 3.74 10.51
N HIS A 136 -6.35 2.61 11.24
CA HIS A 136 -7.44 1.64 11.19
C HIS A 136 -8.67 2.12 11.97
N GLU A 137 -8.49 2.62 13.19
CA GLU A 137 -9.59 3.08 14.05
C GLU A 137 -10.41 4.22 13.41
N GLU A 138 -9.77 5.11 12.66
CA GLU A 138 -10.46 6.20 11.96
C GLU A 138 -11.19 5.74 10.68
N ARG A 139 -10.86 4.56 10.14
CA ARG A 139 -11.33 4.06 8.84
C ARG A 139 -12.26 2.87 8.93
N LEU A 140 -12.19 2.10 10.00
CA LEU A 140 -12.95 0.87 10.17
C LEU A 140 -13.85 0.99 11.40
N SER A 141 -15.14 0.74 11.19
CA SER A 141 -16.10 0.51 12.26
C SER A 141 -16.46 -0.96 12.32
N VAL A 142 -16.89 -1.42 13.50
CA VAL A 142 -17.30 -2.81 13.76
C VAL A 142 -18.64 -2.83 14.48
N GLN A 143 -19.32 -3.97 14.37
CA GLN A 143 -20.36 -4.35 15.32
C GLN A 143 -19.67 -5.03 16.50
N ARG A 144 -19.87 -4.47 17.69
CA ARG A 144 -19.17 -4.94 18.89
C ARG A 144 -19.70 -6.29 19.34
N GLU A 145 -18.77 -7.21 19.59
CA GLU A 145 -19.09 -8.45 20.29
C GLU A 145 -19.28 -8.16 21.79
N ARG A 146 -20.14 -8.94 22.44
CA ARG A 146 -20.42 -8.76 23.87
C ARG A 146 -19.37 -9.49 24.71
N GLY A 147 -18.90 -8.84 25.77
CA GLY A 147 -17.97 -9.43 26.74
C GLY A 147 -16.52 -9.18 26.38
N ASN A 148 -15.63 -9.86 27.10
CA ASN A 148 -14.19 -9.74 26.93
C ASN A 148 -13.70 -10.63 25.79
N ILE A 149 -12.63 -10.22 25.11
CA ILE A 149 -11.90 -11.08 24.17
C ILE A 149 -11.00 -11.99 24.99
N VAL A 150 -11.43 -13.24 25.18
CA VAL A 150 -10.61 -14.27 25.83
C VAL A 150 -9.68 -14.88 24.80
N VAL A 151 -8.38 -14.86 25.09
CA VAL A 151 -7.38 -15.49 24.21
C VAL A 151 -7.39 -17.00 24.44
N ASP A 152 -7.65 -17.75 23.38
CA ASP A 152 -7.69 -19.20 23.42
C ASP A 152 -6.28 -19.77 23.64
N ARG A 153 -6.17 -20.78 24.51
CA ARG A 153 -4.92 -21.51 24.75
C ARG A 153 -4.44 -22.28 23.52
N LEU A 154 -5.28 -22.46 22.50
CA LEU A 154 -4.84 -22.97 21.20
C LEU A 154 -3.78 -22.07 20.55
N ILE A 155 -3.63 -20.81 20.98
CA ILE A 155 -2.55 -19.92 20.53
C ILE A 155 -1.15 -20.51 20.77
N ASP A 156 -0.99 -21.34 21.82
CA ASP A 156 0.28 -22.01 22.15
C ASP A 156 0.62 -23.16 21.18
N GLN A 157 -0.36 -23.60 20.39
CA GLN A 157 -0.20 -24.66 19.39
C GLN A 157 0.02 -24.09 17.98
N ASP A 158 -0.29 -22.81 17.77
CA ASP A 158 -0.06 -22.14 16.51
C ASP A 158 1.45 -22.01 16.25
N PRO A 159 1.94 -22.31 15.03
CA PRO A 159 3.37 -22.26 14.72
C PRO A 159 4.02 -20.90 14.94
N GLU A 160 3.29 -19.81 14.75
CA GLU A 160 3.82 -18.45 14.83
C GLU A 160 3.37 -17.73 16.10
N CYS A 161 2.07 -17.82 16.45
CA CYS A 161 1.51 -17.06 17.57
C CYS A 161 2.04 -17.51 18.93
N ARG A 162 2.45 -18.78 19.07
CA ARG A 162 3.05 -19.33 20.30
C ARG A 162 4.33 -18.61 20.75
N HIS A 163 4.92 -17.81 19.86
CA HIS A 163 6.17 -17.12 20.12
C HIS A 163 5.99 -15.76 20.80
N PHE A 164 4.75 -15.34 21.09
CA PHE A 164 4.44 -14.07 21.75
C PHE A 164 4.10 -14.26 23.23
N SER A 165 4.40 -13.25 24.04
CA SER A 165 4.04 -13.26 25.46
C SER A 165 2.58 -12.87 25.63
N ILE A 166 1.76 -13.83 26.07
CA ILE A 166 0.33 -13.64 26.32
C ILE A 166 0.10 -13.67 27.83
N PRO A 167 -0.34 -12.57 28.48
CA PRO A 167 -0.63 -12.57 29.89
C PRO A 167 -1.71 -13.60 30.26
N ASP A 168 -1.46 -14.35 31.34
CA ASP A 168 -2.36 -15.36 31.91
C ASP A 168 -3.80 -14.82 32.12
N LEU A 169 -3.92 -13.54 32.46
CA LEU A 169 -5.19 -12.86 32.67
C LEU A 169 -6.00 -12.77 31.38
N HIS A 170 -5.36 -12.57 30.23
CA HIS A 170 -6.05 -12.47 28.93
C HIS A 170 -6.59 -13.84 28.48
N MET A 171 -6.01 -14.94 28.97
CA MET A 171 -6.54 -16.29 28.74
C MET A 171 -7.64 -16.70 29.74
N LYS A 172 -7.65 -16.12 30.95
CA LYS A 172 -8.60 -16.49 32.03
C LYS A 172 -9.83 -15.59 32.05
N GLU A 173 -9.61 -14.28 32.01
CA GLU A 173 -10.66 -13.25 32.15
C GLU A 173 -10.93 -12.52 30.83
N GLY A 174 -9.94 -12.50 29.93
CA GLY A 174 -10.03 -11.81 28.65
C GLY A 174 -9.78 -10.30 28.74
N VAL A 175 -9.63 -9.69 27.57
CA VAL A 175 -9.42 -8.25 27.42
C VAL A 175 -10.77 -7.55 27.29
N ALA A 176 -11.08 -6.66 28.24
CA ALA A 176 -12.28 -5.84 28.21
C ALA A 176 -12.14 -4.67 27.23
N ASP A 177 -13.28 -4.12 26.80
CA ASP A 177 -13.37 -2.91 25.98
C ASP A 177 -12.55 -2.91 24.67
N ALA A 178 -12.30 -4.09 24.12
CA ALA A 178 -11.60 -4.28 22.86
C ALA A 178 -12.52 -4.91 21.81
N ASP A 179 -12.27 -4.59 20.55
CA ASP A 179 -12.90 -5.26 19.41
C ASP A 179 -11.89 -6.11 18.61
N PHE A 180 -10.59 -5.92 18.89
CA PHE A 180 -9.46 -6.71 18.42
C PHE A 180 -8.30 -6.57 19.43
N VAL A 181 -7.57 -7.66 19.69
CA VAL A 181 -6.37 -7.67 20.55
C VAL A 181 -5.13 -7.90 19.70
N LEU A 182 -4.14 -7.02 19.84
CA LEU A 182 -2.87 -7.10 19.11
C LEU A 182 -1.70 -7.20 20.09
N TYR A 183 -0.91 -8.27 19.96
CA TYR A 183 0.35 -8.43 20.70
C TYR A 183 1.52 -8.03 19.81
N VAL A 184 2.38 -7.12 20.28
CA VAL A 184 3.46 -6.54 19.47
C VAL A 184 4.82 -6.81 20.09
N ALA A 185 5.72 -7.32 19.25
CA ALA A 185 7.11 -7.59 19.57
C ALA A 185 8.08 -6.73 18.72
N ALA A 186 9.36 -6.75 19.11
CA ALA A 186 10.44 -6.06 18.41
C ALA A 186 11.70 -6.91 18.33
N GLY A 187 11.61 -8.03 17.61
CA GLY A 187 12.72 -8.95 17.34
C GLY A 187 13.41 -8.70 15.99
N PRO A 188 14.60 -9.30 15.76
CA PRO A 188 15.30 -9.22 14.49
C PRO A 188 14.49 -9.88 13.36
N THR A 189 14.74 -9.44 12.12
CA THR A 189 14.10 -9.99 10.92
C THR A 189 15.13 -10.25 9.81
N VAL A 190 14.77 -11.11 8.86
CA VAL A 190 15.63 -11.47 7.73
C VAL A 190 15.55 -10.47 6.56
N GLY A 191 16.70 -10.23 5.92
CA GLY A 191 16.79 -9.47 4.67
C GLY A 191 16.27 -8.03 4.78
N THR A 192 15.14 -7.77 4.13
CA THR A 192 14.50 -6.45 4.02
C THR A 192 13.11 -6.37 4.68
N MET A 193 12.69 -7.44 5.36
CA MET A 193 11.41 -7.50 6.07
C MET A 193 11.45 -6.53 7.25
N MET A 194 10.59 -5.53 7.23
CA MET A 194 10.59 -4.47 8.24
C MET A 194 9.68 -4.79 9.42
N ALA A 195 8.57 -5.43 9.14
CA ALA A 195 7.60 -5.93 10.09
C ALA A 195 6.86 -7.09 9.43
N TRP A 196 6.10 -7.84 10.23
CA TRP A 196 5.12 -8.81 9.78
C TRP A 196 4.03 -8.91 10.83
N ALA A 197 2.83 -9.32 10.42
CA ALA A 197 1.75 -9.63 11.35
C ALA A 197 0.80 -10.67 10.76
N LEU A 198 0.04 -11.33 11.63
CA LEU A 198 -0.94 -12.34 11.25
C LEU A 198 -2.08 -12.43 12.25
N THR A 199 -3.16 -13.10 11.83
CA THR A 199 -4.32 -13.38 12.68
C THR A 199 -4.09 -14.69 13.44
N CYS A 200 -4.31 -14.69 14.75
CA CYS A 200 -4.16 -15.85 15.63
C CYS A 200 -5.50 -16.46 16.07
N GLN A 201 -6.54 -15.64 16.13
CA GLN A 201 -7.85 -16.06 16.62
C GLN A 201 -8.97 -15.27 15.94
N TYR A 202 -10.12 -15.93 15.81
CA TYR A 202 -11.34 -15.37 15.24
C TYR A 202 -12.48 -15.46 16.25
N PHE A 203 -13.44 -14.53 16.15
CA PHE A 203 -14.75 -14.68 16.75
C PHE A 203 -15.57 -15.78 16.04
N ALA A 204 -16.67 -16.20 16.66
CA ALA A 204 -17.55 -17.23 16.10
C ALA A 204 -18.18 -16.83 14.74
N ASN A 205 -18.25 -15.55 14.43
CA ASN A 205 -18.72 -15.04 13.13
C ASN A 205 -17.60 -14.96 12.07
N GLY A 206 -16.39 -15.46 12.36
CA GLY A 206 -15.25 -15.44 11.45
C GLY A 206 -14.45 -14.13 11.47
N ARG A 207 -14.88 -13.09 12.20
CA ARG A 207 -14.13 -11.84 12.30
C ARG A 207 -12.85 -12.04 13.12
N PRO A 208 -11.67 -11.58 12.67
CA PRO A 208 -10.44 -11.61 13.48
C PRO A 208 -10.63 -10.96 14.85
N SER A 209 -10.15 -11.63 15.91
CA SER A 209 -10.27 -11.19 17.30
C SER A 209 -8.92 -11.00 17.99
N VAL A 210 -7.91 -11.81 17.64
CA VAL A 210 -6.55 -11.71 18.17
C VAL A 210 -5.54 -11.81 17.03
N GLY A 211 -4.52 -10.97 17.06
CA GLY A 211 -3.37 -11.07 16.16
C GLY A 211 -2.06 -10.73 16.85
N VAL A 212 -0.97 -11.00 16.14
CA VAL A 212 0.40 -10.71 16.58
C VAL A 212 1.12 -9.89 15.51
N ALA A 213 2.06 -9.05 15.92
CA ALA A 213 2.92 -8.30 15.01
C ALA A 213 4.35 -8.21 15.54
N ASN A 214 5.34 -8.37 14.67
CA ASN A 214 6.73 -8.11 15.00
C ASN A 214 7.24 -6.92 14.18
N VAL A 215 7.90 -5.96 14.84
CA VAL A 215 8.51 -4.77 14.19
C VAL A 215 10.01 -4.76 14.41
N SER A 216 10.76 -4.92 13.32
CA SER A 216 12.22 -5.04 13.37
C SER A 216 12.91 -3.75 13.83
N PRO A 217 13.72 -3.79 14.91
CA PRO A 217 14.44 -2.63 15.41
C PRO A 217 15.41 -2.00 14.39
N LYS A 218 15.89 -2.78 13.42
CA LYS A 218 16.73 -2.33 12.31
C LYS A 218 16.09 -1.23 11.47
N TYR A 219 14.76 -1.20 11.39
CA TYR A 219 14.03 -0.29 10.52
C TYR A 219 13.33 0.85 11.25
N ILE A 220 13.46 0.94 12.58
CA ILE A 220 12.90 2.05 13.36
C ILE A 220 13.70 3.33 13.08
N THR A 221 13.11 4.23 12.29
CA THR A 221 13.72 5.50 11.88
C THR A 221 12.72 6.65 11.96
N THR A 222 13.18 7.87 11.66
CA THR A 222 12.33 9.06 11.59
C THR A 222 11.34 9.09 10.41
N ASP A 223 11.43 8.12 9.51
CA ASP A 223 10.64 8.07 8.28
C ASP A 223 9.18 7.71 8.57
N GLN A 224 8.24 8.53 8.09
CA GLN A 224 6.80 8.29 8.23
C GLN A 224 6.33 7.06 7.46
N GLN A 225 7.07 6.62 6.44
CA GLN A 225 6.78 5.37 5.76
C GLN A 225 6.73 4.17 6.73
N ARG A 226 7.42 4.25 7.89
CA ARG A 226 7.35 3.19 8.91
C ARG A 226 5.96 3.00 9.51
N ILE A 227 5.19 4.09 9.67
CA ILE A 227 3.80 4.01 10.12
C ILE A 227 2.96 3.22 9.12
N ARG A 228 3.19 3.44 7.82
CA ARG A 228 2.45 2.77 6.75
C ARG A 228 2.76 1.29 6.68
N VAL A 229 4.02 0.91 6.89
CA VAL A 229 4.37 -0.52 6.95
C VAL A 229 3.71 -1.18 8.16
N ILE A 230 3.74 -0.57 9.35
CA ILE A 230 3.09 -1.18 10.51
C ILE A 230 1.57 -1.26 10.32
N ALA A 231 0.95 -0.25 9.72
CA ALA A 231 -0.48 -0.27 9.39
C ALA A 231 -0.83 -1.35 8.34
N HIS A 232 0.05 -1.56 7.35
CA HIS A 232 -0.09 -2.65 6.39
C HIS A 232 -0.13 -4.01 7.12
N GLU A 233 0.84 -4.26 8.00
CA GLU A 233 0.88 -5.51 8.76
C GLU A 233 -0.35 -5.67 9.67
N ILE A 234 -0.73 -4.62 10.43
CA ILE A 234 -1.93 -4.67 11.27
C ILE A 234 -3.18 -5.01 10.42
N LEU A 235 -3.27 -4.51 9.18
CA LEU A 235 -4.38 -4.84 8.30
C LEU A 235 -4.42 -6.33 7.89
N HIS A 236 -3.27 -6.99 7.75
CA HIS A 236 -3.22 -8.45 7.59
C HIS A 236 -3.77 -9.18 8.82
N ALA A 237 -3.41 -8.72 10.03
CA ALA A 237 -3.92 -9.26 11.28
C ALA A 237 -5.42 -8.97 11.51
N LEU A 238 -5.95 -7.94 10.85
CA LEU A 238 -7.38 -7.63 10.78
C LEU A 238 -8.11 -8.37 9.65
N GLY A 239 -7.44 -9.29 8.93
CA GLY A 239 -8.11 -10.17 7.96
C GLY A 239 -7.92 -9.81 6.50
N PHE A 240 -7.10 -8.81 6.14
CA PHE A 240 -6.71 -8.60 4.74
C PHE A 240 -5.73 -9.69 4.31
N ASN A 241 -6.20 -10.90 4.06
CA ASN A 241 -5.37 -12.03 3.68
C ASN A 241 -6.19 -13.05 2.87
N SER A 242 -5.47 -13.89 2.12
CA SER A 242 -6.11 -14.84 1.22
C SER A 242 -7.08 -15.83 1.90
N PRO A 243 -6.79 -16.45 3.07
CA PRO A 243 -7.77 -17.29 3.76
C PRO A 243 -9.12 -16.61 3.99
N VAL A 244 -9.12 -15.37 4.48
CA VAL A 244 -10.35 -14.60 4.73
C VAL A 244 -11.05 -14.26 3.42
N PHE A 245 -10.32 -13.83 2.39
CA PHE A 245 -10.93 -13.54 1.09
C PHE A 245 -11.63 -14.78 0.48
N TRP A 246 -11.05 -15.97 0.65
CA TRP A 246 -11.65 -17.22 0.20
C TRP A 246 -12.90 -17.58 1.00
N GLU A 247 -12.83 -17.51 2.33
CA GLU A 247 -13.94 -17.82 3.21
C GLU A 247 -15.14 -16.90 2.97
N GLN A 248 -14.88 -15.62 2.67
CA GLN A 248 -15.90 -14.63 2.34
C GLN A 248 -16.34 -14.67 0.85
N GLY A 249 -15.83 -15.62 0.05
CA GLY A 249 -16.23 -15.79 -1.34
C GLY A 249 -15.89 -14.59 -2.24
N MET A 250 -14.84 -13.83 -1.90
CA MET A 250 -14.47 -12.59 -2.60
C MET A 250 -13.55 -12.84 -3.80
N VAL A 251 -12.82 -13.96 -3.81
CA VAL A 251 -11.77 -14.25 -4.81
C VAL A 251 -12.36 -14.96 -6.02
N GLY A 252 -11.92 -14.55 -7.21
CA GLY A 252 -12.13 -15.25 -8.47
C GLY A 252 -10.84 -15.37 -9.28
N TYR A 253 -10.94 -15.98 -10.47
CA TYR A 253 -9.84 -16.09 -11.42
C TYR A 253 -10.27 -15.60 -12.80
N VAL A 254 -9.37 -14.91 -13.47
CA VAL A 254 -9.58 -14.39 -14.83
C VAL A 254 -8.49 -14.92 -15.75
N ASP A 255 -8.92 -15.49 -16.87
CA ASP A 255 -8.04 -15.97 -17.93
C ASP A 255 -7.74 -14.90 -18.98
N SER A 256 -6.62 -15.11 -19.67
CA SER A 256 -6.14 -14.25 -20.77
C SER A 256 -5.91 -12.79 -20.39
N LEU A 257 -5.80 -12.45 -19.10
CA LEU A 257 -5.57 -11.09 -18.64
C LEU A 257 -4.16 -10.65 -19.01
N ARG A 258 -4.05 -9.84 -20.07
CA ARG A 258 -2.78 -9.42 -20.68
C ARG A 258 -1.89 -10.61 -21.07
N GLY A 259 -2.52 -11.70 -21.53
CA GLY A 259 -1.82 -12.92 -21.92
C GLY A 259 -1.38 -13.81 -20.75
N LYS A 260 -1.88 -13.57 -19.53
CA LYS A 260 -1.75 -14.47 -18.37
C LYS A 260 -3.04 -15.28 -18.20
N SER A 261 -2.91 -16.53 -17.78
CA SER A 261 -4.03 -17.39 -17.36
C SER A 261 -4.10 -17.46 -15.84
N ASP A 262 -5.26 -17.87 -15.31
CA ASP A 262 -5.48 -18.07 -13.88
C ASP A 262 -5.07 -16.88 -12.99
N VAL A 263 -5.35 -15.65 -13.42
CA VAL A 263 -4.98 -14.46 -12.63
C VAL A 263 -5.97 -14.28 -11.47
N PRO A 264 -5.51 -14.26 -10.21
CA PRO A 264 -6.38 -14.07 -9.05
C PRO A 264 -6.87 -12.63 -8.95
N VAL A 265 -8.15 -12.49 -8.64
CA VAL A 265 -8.82 -11.19 -8.55
C VAL A 265 -9.83 -11.15 -7.39
N ILE A 266 -10.16 -9.96 -6.92
CA ILE A 266 -11.32 -9.70 -6.06
C ILE A 266 -12.48 -9.22 -6.93
N MET A 267 -13.64 -9.85 -6.80
CA MET A 267 -14.85 -9.54 -7.58
C MET A 267 -15.97 -8.93 -6.71
N SER A 268 -15.67 -8.59 -5.46
CA SER A 268 -16.66 -8.12 -4.50
C SER A 268 -17.21 -6.72 -4.85
N PRO A 269 -18.49 -6.43 -4.54
CA PRO A 269 -19.19 -5.27 -5.11
C PRO A 269 -18.58 -3.91 -4.78
N LEU A 270 -18.15 -3.67 -3.53
CA LEU A 270 -17.60 -2.36 -3.15
C LEU A 270 -16.19 -2.19 -3.71
N VAL A 271 -15.36 -3.24 -3.71
CA VAL A 271 -14.03 -3.21 -4.34
C VAL A 271 -14.16 -2.86 -5.82
N VAL A 272 -15.06 -3.53 -6.55
CA VAL A 272 -15.31 -3.23 -7.97
C VAL A 272 -15.79 -1.80 -8.16
N ALA A 273 -16.74 -1.32 -7.35
CA ALA A 273 -17.24 0.05 -7.45
C ALA A 273 -16.13 1.10 -7.21
N GLN A 274 -15.28 0.89 -6.20
CA GLN A 274 -14.17 1.80 -5.92
C GLN A 274 -13.07 1.70 -6.99
N ALA A 275 -12.85 0.52 -7.56
CA ALA A 275 -11.90 0.35 -8.66
C ALA A 275 -12.38 1.08 -9.92
N ARG A 276 -13.66 0.94 -10.32
CA ARG A 276 -14.27 1.69 -11.43
C ARG A 276 -14.06 3.19 -11.27
N ALA A 277 -14.39 3.71 -10.09
CA ALA A 277 -14.26 5.13 -9.78
C ALA A 277 -12.80 5.62 -9.77
N HIS A 278 -11.86 4.79 -9.29
CA HIS A 278 -10.44 5.14 -9.25
C HIS A 278 -9.80 5.11 -10.63
N PHE A 279 -9.97 4.01 -11.38
CA PHE A 279 -9.35 3.84 -12.69
C PHE A 279 -10.09 4.58 -13.81
N GLY A 280 -11.32 5.04 -13.58
CA GLY A 280 -12.16 5.65 -14.60
C GLY A 280 -12.61 4.65 -15.66
N CYS A 281 -12.92 3.43 -15.24
CA CYS A 281 -13.31 2.32 -16.12
C CYS A 281 -14.63 1.71 -15.64
N GLU A 282 -15.76 2.09 -16.24
CA GLU A 282 -17.09 1.60 -15.85
C GLU A 282 -17.28 0.10 -16.14
N GLU A 283 -16.57 -0.44 -17.12
CA GLU A 283 -16.65 -1.86 -17.52
C GLU A 283 -15.89 -2.81 -16.58
N GLN A 284 -15.10 -2.28 -15.66
CA GLN A 284 -14.29 -3.09 -14.75
C GLN A 284 -15.17 -3.98 -13.87
N THR A 285 -14.87 -5.27 -13.78
CA THR A 285 -15.67 -6.25 -13.00
C THR A 285 -14.89 -6.90 -11.86
N PHE A 286 -13.61 -6.55 -11.70
CA PHE A 286 -12.73 -7.11 -10.69
C PHE A 286 -11.55 -6.18 -10.39
N LEU A 287 -10.80 -6.47 -9.34
CA LEU A 287 -9.48 -5.90 -9.07
C LEU A 287 -8.45 -7.00 -8.85
N GLU A 288 -7.30 -6.90 -9.51
CA GLU A 288 -6.25 -7.91 -9.44
C GLU A 288 -5.60 -8.00 -8.06
N LEU A 289 -5.40 -9.24 -7.60
CA LEU A 289 -4.50 -9.57 -6.51
C LEU A 289 -3.09 -9.84 -7.06
N GLU A 290 -2.09 -9.74 -6.21
CA GLU A 290 -0.73 -10.08 -6.60
C GLU A 290 -0.62 -11.59 -6.90
N ASP A 291 -0.07 -11.89 -8.07
CA ASP A 291 0.16 -13.23 -8.62
C ASP A 291 1.64 -13.61 -8.68
N MET A 292 2.54 -12.66 -8.35
CA MET A 292 3.99 -12.87 -8.33
C MET A 292 4.57 -12.83 -6.90
N GLY A 293 5.71 -13.49 -6.70
CA GLY A 293 6.37 -13.59 -5.38
C GLY A 293 6.13 -14.93 -4.68
N GLY A 294 6.34 -14.96 -3.36
CA GLY A 294 6.10 -16.14 -2.53
C GLY A 294 4.70 -16.17 -1.92
N ASP A 295 4.41 -17.21 -1.12
CA ASP A 295 3.08 -17.44 -0.54
C ASP A 295 2.64 -16.30 0.40
N GLY A 296 3.58 -15.70 1.15
CA GLY A 296 3.30 -14.51 1.95
C GLY A 296 3.08 -13.22 1.15
N THR A 297 3.16 -13.27 -0.19
CA THR A 297 2.90 -12.12 -1.07
C THR A 297 1.66 -12.35 -1.92
N LYS A 298 1.59 -13.50 -2.60
CA LYS A 298 0.50 -13.81 -3.53
C LYS A 298 -0.85 -13.81 -2.79
N LEU A 299 -1.91 -13.40 -3.49
CA LEU A 299 -3.30 -13.44 -3.02
C LEU A 299 -3.65 -12.59 -1.78
N SER A 300 -2.67 -12.07 -1.04
CA SER A 300 -2.88 -11.25 0.16
C SER A 300 -2.55 -9.78 -0.07
N HIS A 301 -2.27 -9.38 -1.30
CA HIS A 301 -1.91 -8.02 -1.68
C HIS A 301 -2.62 -7.60 -2.96
N TRP A 302 -2.84 -6.30 -3.13
CA TRP A 302 -3.21 -5.76 -4.42
C TRP A 302 -2.08 -5.93 -5.43
N LYS A 303 -2.45 -6.19 -6.68
CA LYS A 303 -1.49 -6.27 -7.78
C LYS A 303 -0.69 -4.97 -7.86
N ARG A 304 0.63 -5.08 -7.65
CA ARG A 304 1.49 -3.89 -7.58
C ARG A 304 1.46 -3.08 -8.88
N ARG A 305 1.34 -3.74 -10.04
CA ARG A 305 1.23 -3.09 -11.36
C ARG A 305 0.13 -2.03 -11.41
N SER A 306 -1.03 -2.27 -10.83
CA SER A 306 -2.19 -1.35 -10.87
C SER A 306 -2.33 -0.50 -9.60
N MET A 307 -1.85 -1.02 -8.46
CA MET A 307 -2.07 -0.43 -7.13
C MET A 307 -0.77 -0.09 -6.40
N LYS A 308 0.32 0.24 -7.12
CA LYS A 308 1.69 0.40 -6.57
C LYS A 308 1.79 1.23 -5.29
N ASP A 309 1.00 2.29 -5.19
CA ASP A 309 1.07 3.29 -4.11
C ASP A 309 0.08 3.02 -2.97
N ASP A 310 -0.76 1.99 -3.09
CA ASP A 310 -1.72 1.59 -2.07
C ASP A 310 -1.03 1.02 -0.81
N LEU A 311 -1.71 1.14 0.34
CA LEU A 311 -1.31 0.52 1.60
C LEU A 311 -1.04 -0.97 1.43
N MET A 312 -1.92 -1.71 0.75
CA MET A 312 -1.84 -3.17 0.59
C MET A 312 -1.19 -3.61 -0.73
N ALA A 313 -0.38 -2.76 -1.34
CA ALA A 313 0.46 -3.17 -2.47
C ALA A 313 1.55 -4.16 -2.01
N ALA A 314 1.90 -5.14 -2.85
CA ALA A 314 2.89 -6.19 -2.57
C ALA A 314 4.34 -5.72 -2.31
N ALA A 315 4.58 -4.41 -2.26
CA ALA A 315 5.80 -3.81 -1.74
C ALA A 315 5.52 -2.35 -1.32
N ASN A 316 6.10 -1.93 -0.21
CA ASN A 316 5.82 -0.62 0.37
C ASN A 316 6.40 0.55 -0.45
N THR A 317 5.56 1.54 -0.75
CA THR A 317 5.91 2.79 -1.45
C THR A 317 5.34 3.98 -0.68
N ALA A 318 4.24 4.59 -1.15
CA ALA A 318 3.54 5.67 -0.46
C ALA A 318 2.69 5.16 0.71
N GLY A 319 2.09 3.98 0.58
CA GLY A 319 1.26 3.37 1.62
C GLY A 319 -0.07 4.09 1.81
N ILE A 320 -0.73 4.44 0.70
CA ILE A 320 -2.00 5.17 0.67
C ILE A 320 -3.12 4.27 1.17
N TYR A 321 -3.78 4.63 2.27
CA TYR A 321 -4.95 3.90 2.74
C TYR A 321 -6.18 4.30 1.90
N SER A 322 -6.28 3.70 0.72
CA SER A 322 -7.24 4.08 -0.31
C SER A 322 -8.67 3.63 0.02
N ALA A 323 -9.63 4.21 -0.71
CA ALA A 323 -11.03 3.78 -0.68
C ALA A 323 -11.20 2.32 -1.12
N ILE A 324 -10.35 1.82 -2.03
CA ILE A 324 -10.37 0.43 -2.50
C ILE A 324 -10.02 -0.53 -1.36
N THR A 325 -8.99 -0.22 -0.58
CA THR A 325 -8.59 -1.04 0.56
C THR A 325 -9.62 -1.00 1.68
N ILE A 326 -10.26 0.15 1.92
CA ILE A 326 -11.39 0.26 2.85
C ILE A 326 -12.57 -0.61 2.36
N ALA A 327 -12.88 -0.58 1.06
CA ALA A 327 -13.94 -1.38 0.47
C ALA A 327 -13.71 -2.88 0.60
N ALA A 328 -12.46 -3.35 0.45
CA ALA A 328 -12.14 -4.76 0.67
C ALA A 328 -12.43 -5.20 2.10
N MET A 329 -12.12 -4.37 3.10
CA MET A 329 -12.47 -4.68 4.49
C MET A 329 -13.99 -4.69 4.72
N GLU A 330 -14.74 -3.78 4.07
CA GLU A 330 -16.20 -3.74 4.19
C GLU A 330 -16.89 -4.92 3.48
N ASP A 331 -16.39 -5.34 2.31
CA ASP A 331 -16.92 -6.49 1.57
C ASP A 331 -16.72 -7.83 2.30
N MET A 332 -15.79 -7.92 3.26
CA MET A 332 -15.68 -9.09 4.17
C MET A 332 -16.89 -9.23 5.09
N GLY A 333 -17.74 -8.20 5.22
CA GLY A 333 -18.92 -8.19 6.11
C GLY A 333 -18.61 -7.95 7.59
N PHE A 334 -17.34 -7.95 7.99
CA PHE A 334 -16.88 -7.75 9.37
C PHE A 334 -16.80 -6.28 9.78
N TYR A 335 -16.54 -5.40 8.81
CA TYR A 335 -16.23 -3.99 9.03
C TYR A 335 -17.19 -3.10 8.26
N LYS A 336 -17.29 -1.84 8.68
CA LYS A 336 -17.90 -0.76 7.91
C LYS A 336 -16.88 0.32 7.64
N GLY A 337 -16.69 0.64 6.37
CA GLY A 337 -15.69 1.61 5.92
C GLY A 337 -16.12 3.06 6.15
N ASN A 338 -15.18 3.87 6.67
CA ASN A 338 -15.30 5.32 6.71
C ASN A 338 -14.52 5.95 5.54
N TYR A 339 -15.17 6.03 4.38
CA TYR A 339 -14.56 6.57 3.16
C TYR A 339 -14.20 8.07 3.25
N ALA A 340 -14.74 8.82 4.22
CA ALA A 340 -14.33 10.22 4.44
C ALA A 340 -12.87 10.35 4.91
N MET A 341 -12.30 9.24 5.41
CA MET A 341 -10.89 9.12 5.81
C MET A 341 -10.03 8.40 4.76
N ALA A 342 -10.61 7.98 3.63
CA ALA A 342 -9.85 7.44 2.51
C ALA A 342 -8.84 8.46 2.00
N GLU A 343 -7.62 7.99 1.73
CA GLU A 343 -6.58 8.82 1.14
C GLU A 343 -6.62 8.73 -0.38
N PRO A 344 -6.49 9.85 -1.10
CA PRO A 344 -6.52 9.84 -2.55
C PRO A 344 -5.22 9.23 -3.09
N MET A 345 -5.34 8.15 -3.86
CA MET A 345 -4.24 7.63 -4.66
C MET A 345 -4.24 8.28 -6.04
N MET A 346 -3.07 8.76 -6.50
CA MET A 346 -2.90 9.31 -7.84
C MET A 346 -2.46 8.26 -8.85
N TYR A 347 -1.72 7.25 -8.40
CA TYR A 347 -1.29 6.14 -9.24
C TYR A 347 -2.50 5.38 -9.80
N GLY A 348 -2.58 5.23 -11.12
CA GLY A 348 -3.71 4.58 -11.79
C GLY A 348 -4.99 5.41 -11.87
N ARG A 349 -5.03 6.62 -11.30
CA ARG A 349 -6.25 7.43 -11.32
C ARG A 349 -6.62 7.80 -12.77
N ASN A 350 -7.85 7.49 -13.17
CA ASN A 350 -8.35 7.73 -14.53
C ASN A 350 -7.45 7.12 -15.63
N ALA A 351 -6.80 6.00 -15.35
CA ALA A 351 -5.95 5.32 -16.32
C ALA A 351 -6.72 4.69 -17.50
N GLY A 352 -8.05 4.55 -17.39
CA GLY A 352 -8.90 3.93 -18.40
C GLY A 352 -8.95 2.40 -18.29
N CYS A 353 -9.87 1.80 -19.04
CA CYS A 353 -10.07 0.34 -19.06
C CYS A 353 -8.88 -0.39 -19.69
N GLU A 354 -8.14 0.29 -20.55
CA GLU A 354 -6.93 -0.20 -21.21
C GLU A 354 -5.88 -0.63 -20.18
N LEU A 355 -5.87 -0.09 -18.95
CA LEU A 355 -4.95 -0.55 -17.92
C LEU A 355 -5.14 -2.04 -17.60
N LEU A 356 -6.37 -2.56 -17.70
CA LEU A 356 -6.71 -3.95 -17.45
C LEU A 356 -6.26 -4.85 -18.62
N THR A 357 -6.47 -4.41 -19.85
CA THR A 357 -6.30 -5.24 -21.06
C THR A 357 -4.93 -5.09 -21.73
N ASP A 358 -4.32 -3.91 -21.64
CA ASP A 358 -3.17 -3.56 -22.46
C ASP A 358 -1.84 -3.78 -21.71
N LYS A 359 -0.78 -3.99 -22.49
CA LYS A 359 0.59 -3.96 -21.97
C LYS A 359 0.91 -2.55 -21.49
N CYS A 360 1.65 -2.45 -20.38
CA CYS A 360 2.07 -1.16 -19.82
C CYS A 360 2.99 -0.35 -20.74
N VAL A 361 3.75 -1.05 -21.60
CA VAL A 361 4.69 -0.51 -22.57
C VAL A 361 4.60 -1.35 -23.84
N VAL A 362 4.56 -0.67 -24.99
CA VAL A 362 4.56 -1.30 -26.32
C VAL A 362 5.71 -0.68 -27.12
N ASN A 363 6.62 -1.52 -27.62
CA ASN A 363 7.81 -1.10 -28.38
C ASN A 363 8.61 0.01 -27.67
N GLY A 364 8.76 -0.09 -26.35
CA GLY A 364 9.47 0.87 -25.52
C GLY A 364 8.76 2.21 -25.28
N VAL A 365 7.50 2.35 -25.71
CA VAL A 365 6.63 3.50 -25.44
C VAL A 365 5.60 3.12 -24.38
N SER A 366 5.55 3.88 -23.28
CA SER A 366 4.57 3.63 -22.22
C SER A 366 3.17 4.03 -22.67
N GLN A 367 2.21 3.13 -22.42
CA GLN A 367 0.78 3.39 -22.66
C GLN A 367 0.15 4.18 -21.51
N PHE A 368 0.80 4.20 -20.33
CA PHE A 368 0.36 4.95 -19.14
C PHE A 368 1.53 5.78 -18.59
N PRO A 369 1.87 6.94 -19.20
CA PRO A 369 3.10 7.69 -18.90
C PRO A 369 3.25 8.23 -17.47
N GLU A 370 2.14 8.31 -16.74
CA GLU A 370 2.06 8.69 -15.32
C GLU A 370 2.37 7.51 -14.37
N MET A 371 2.24 6.27 -14.85
CA MET A 371 2.45 5.04 -14.06
C MET A 371 3.76 4.33 -14.43
N PHE A 372 4.02 4.22 -15.72
CA PHE A 372 5.14 3.45 -16.27
C PHE A 372 6.05 4.37 -17.10
N CYS A 373 7.25 3.88 -17.42
CA CYS A 373 8.24 4.65 -18.15
C CYS A 373 8.83 3.86 -19.31
N GLY A 374 9.01 4.53 -20.46
CA GLY A 374 9.62 3.94 -21.65
C GLY A 374 11.09 4.34 -21.84
N SER A 375 11.64 3.99 -23.00
CA SER A 375 13.04 4.28 -23.37
C SER A 375 13.40 5.77 -23.26
N ALA A 376 12.46 6.66 -23.56
CA ALA A 376 12.66 8.12 -23.50
C ALA A 376 12.99 8.66 -22.10
N LYS A 377 12.53 7.98 -21.03
CA LYS A 377 12.78 8.38 -19.63
C LYS A 377 13.98 7.66 -19.00
N ARG A 378 14.68 6.76 -19.72
CA ARG A 378 15.76 5.91 -19.17
C ARG A 378 16.89 6.68 -18.49
N LYS A 379 17.26 7.86 -19.02
CA LYS A 379 18.38 8.68 -18.51
C LYS A 379 17.93 9.91 -17.71
N ARG A 380 16.63 10.10 -17.49
CA ARG A 380 16.10 11.32 -16.84
C ARG A 380 15.78 11.04 -15.37
N LEU A 381 16.28 11.91 -14.50
CA LEU A 381 15.88 11.96 -13.09
C LEU A 381 14.61 12.82 -12.98
N VAL A 382 13.47 12.21 -12.69
CA VAL A 382 12.13 12.82 -12.69
C VAL A 382 11.37 12.42 -11.43
N CYS A 383 10.28 13.09 -11.09
CA CYS A 383 9.54 12.74 -9.89
C CYS A 383 8.89 11.36 -9.97
N THR A 384 8.94 10.60 -8.87
CA THR A 384 8.15 9.39 -8.72
C THR A 384 6.64 9.73 -8.68
N SER A 385 5.78 8.77 -9.02
CA SER A 385 4.31 8.98 -9.06
C SER A 385 3.73 9.46 -7.73
N ASP A 386 4.31 9.01 -6.61
CA ASP A 386 3.95 9.40 -5.25
C ASP A 386 4.51 10.76 -4.82
N ARG A 387 5.35 11.39 -5.67
CA ARG A 387 6.05 12.65 -5.41
C ARG A 387 6.88 12.64 -4.12
N LEU A 388 7.24 11.48 -3.59
CA LEU A 388 8.07 11.38 -2.38
C LEU A 388 9.56 11.48 -2.69
N SER A 389 9.96 11.28 -3.95
CA SER A 389 11.36 11.25 -4.36
C SER A 389 11.56 11.74 -5.80
N VAL A 390 12.80 12.10 -6.12
CA VAL A 390 13.27 12.07 -7.51
C VAL A 390 13.68 10.62 -7.83
N GLY A 391 13.15 10.05 -8.90
CA GLY A 391 13.42 8.70 -9.35
C GLY A 391 14.00 8.65 -10.76
N PHE A 392 14.22 7.43 -11.24
CA PHE A 392 14.71 7.14 -12.58
C PHE A 392 13.94 5.94 -13.13
N CYS A 393 13.85 5.84 -14.45
CA CYS A 393 13.23 4.69 -15.08
C CYS A 393 14.16 3.48 -14.98
N ARG A 394 13.82 2.50 -14.14
CA ARG A 394 14.65 1.31 -13.95
C ARG A 394 14.33 0.25 -15.00
N LEU A 395 15.24 0.13 -15.96
CA LEU A 395 15.28 -0.94 -16.94
C LEU A 395 16.51 -1.82 -16.70
N VAL A 396 16.33 -3.14 -16.81
CA VAL A 396 17.39 -4.14 -16.66
C VAL A 396 17.34 -5.11 -17.83
N ASN A 397 18.50 -5.65 -18.20
CA ASN A 397 18.58 -6.80 -19.08
C ASN A 397 18.52 -8.04 -18.19
N HIS A 398 17.53 -8.89 -18.42
CA HIS A 398 17.39 -10.17 -17.74
C HIS A 398 18.32 -11.21 -18.38
N ASP A 399 18.74 -12.21 -17.61
CA ASP A 399 19.67 -13.24 -18.09
C ASP A 399 19.08 -14.15 -19.18
N SER A 400 17.76 -14.09 -19.37
CA SER A 400 17.03 -14.83 -20.40
C SER A 400 15.86 -14.00 -20.93
N PRO A 401 15.36 -14.30 -22.14
CA PRO A 401 14.18 -13.64 -22.68
C PRO A 401 13.01 -13.73 -21.71
N LEU A 402 12.33 -12.60 -21.48
CA LEU A 402 11.11 -12.55 -20.69
C LEU A 402 10.00 -13.35 -21.39
N PRO A 403 9.03 -13.92 -20.65
CA PRO A 403 7.84 -14.52 -21.25
C PRO A 403 7.11 -13.55 -22.20
N PRO A 404 6.49 -14.01 -23.31
CA PRO A 404 5.90 -13.13 -24.33
C PRO A 404 4.93 -12.07 -23.79
N GLN A 405 4.16 -12.38 -22.75
CA GLN A 405 3.26 -11.45 -22.07
C GLN A 405 3.98 -10.28 -21.38
N PHE A 406 5.25 -10.46 -20.99
CA PHE A 406 6.09 -9.47 -20.32
C PHE A 406 7.16 -8.85 -21.25
N GLN A 407 7.16 -9.19 -22.53
CA GLN A 407 8.03 -8.54 -23.52
C GLN A 407 7.41 -7.21 -23.95
N TYR A 408 8.07 -6.11 -23.56
CA TYR A 408 7.61 -4.73 -23.78
C TYR A 408 8.48 -3.92 -24.77
N PHE A 409 9.66 -4.45 -25.09
CA PHE A 409 10.67 -3.83 -25.93
C PHE A 409 11.02 -4.77 -27.09
N SER A 410 11.68 -4.25 -28.11
CA SER A 410 12.17 -5.06 -29.24
C SER A 410 13.21 -6.11 -28.80
N ASP A 411 13.97 -5.79 -27.75
CA ASP A 411 14.84 -6.74 -27.06
C ASP A 411 13.99 -7.53 -26.04
N ALA A 412 13.86 -8.84 -26.26
CA ALA A 412 13.07 -9.72 -25.42
C ALA A 412 13.63 -9.89 -23.99
N THR A 413 14.90 -9.54 -23.76
CA THR A 413 15.54 -9.58 -22.43
C THR A 413 15.37 -8.28 -21.65
N LEU A 414 14.95 -7.20 -22.30
CA LEU A 414 14.86 -5.88 -21.68
C LEU A 414 13.48 -5.68 -21.04
N GLY A 415 13.47 -5.30 -19.75
CA GLY A 415 12.24 -4.99 -19.03
C GLY A 415 12.48 -4.26 -17.71
N GLY A 416 11.41 -4.06 -16.95
CA GLY A 416 11.50 -3.61 -15.55
C GLY A 416 12.14 -4.67 -14.66
N ALA A 417 12.71 -4.23 -13.54
CA ALA A 417 13.39 -5.12 -12.58
C ALA A 417 12.44 -5.77 -11.56
N ASP A 418 11.22 -5.26 -11.42
CA ASP A 418 10.29 -5.65 -10.37
C ASP A 418 9.25 -6.63 -10.94
N VAL A 419 9.34 -7.89 -10.53
CA VAL A 419 8.46 -8.97 -11.02
C VAL A 419 6.99 -8.72 -10.66
N LYS A 420 6.71 -8.03 -9.54
CA LYS A 420 5.35 -7.71 -9.06
C LYS A 420 4.68 -6.64 -9.91
N MET A 421 5.49 -5.88 -10.65
CA MET A 421 5.01 -4.94 -11.66
C MET A 421 4.69 -5.62 -13.00
N ASP A 422 4.65 -6.96 -13.07
CA ASP A 422 4.65 -7.72 -14.33
C ASP A 422 5.83 -7.32 -15.21
N TYR A 423 6.99 -7.02 -14.62
CA TYR A 423 8.17 -6.47 -15.32
C TYR A 423 7.91 -5.13 -16.02
N CYS A 424 6.82 -4.43 -15.73
CA CYS A 424 6.59 -3.08 -16.24
C CYS A 424 7.63 -2.11 -15.66
N PRO A 425 8.39 -1.39 -16.50
CA PRO A 425 9.30 -0.37 -16.01
C PRO A 425 8.53 0.82 -15.42
N TYR A 426 8.98 1.29 -14.25
CA TYR A 426 8.43 2.46 -13.58
C TYR A 426 9.55 3.33 -13.01
N LEU A 427 9.18 4.53 -12.56
CA LEU A 427 10.11 5.45 -11.90
C LEU A 427 10.39 4.95 -10.48
N GLN A 428 11.59 4.42 -10.26
CA GLN A 428 12.01 3.93 -8.95
C GLN A 428 12.83 5.01 -8.21
N PRO A 429 12.59 5.22 -6.91
CA PRO A 429 13.43 6.07 -6.09
C PRO A 429 14.74 5.36 -5.70
N PHE A 430 15.74 6.12 -5.25
CA PHE A 430 16.85 5.62 -4.46
C PHE A 430 16.80 6.22 -3.05
N SER A 431 17.42 5.58 -2.06
CA SER A 431 17.37 6.04 -0.66
C SER A 431 17.82 7.49 -0.47
N LYS A 432 18.78 7.97 -1.27
CA LYS A 432 19.34 9.33 -1.21
C LYS A 432 18.58 10.37 -2.03
N THR A 433 17.48 10.00 -2.69
CA THR A 433 16.66 10.90 -3.53
C THR A 433 15.28 11.15 -2.95
N LYS A 434 15.02 10.68 -1.72
CA LYS A 434 13.80 10.98 -0.95
C LYS A 434 13.76 12.46 -0.57
N CYS A 435 12.60 13.09 -0.71
CA CYS A 435 12.41 14.48 -0.29
C CYS A 435 12.30 14.64 1.23
N SER A 436 12.03 13.56 1.96
CA SER A 436 11.97 13.57 3.43
C SER A 436 13.32 13.54 4.13
N PHE A 437 14.40 13.18 3.41
CA PHE A 437 15.72 12.95 3.99
C PHE A 437 16.81 13.62 3.15
N ASP A 438 17.64 14.45 3.77
CA ASP A 438 18.75 15.10 3.09
C ASP A 438 19.90 14.12 2.84
N GLY A 439 19.85 13.47 1.66
CA GLY A 439 20.94 12.66 1.15
C GLY A 439 22.04 13.46 0.44
N ARG A 440 21.94 14.79 0.38
CA ARG A 440 22.80 15.74 -0.35
C ARG A 440 23.08 15.37 -1.82
N ARG A 441 22.11 14.74 -2.50
CA ARG A 441 22.28 14.29 -3.91
C ARG A 441 21.48 15.07 -4.94
N LEU A 442 20.45 15.81 -4.54
CA LEU A 442 19.57 16.50 -5.47
C LEU A 442 19.87 18.01 -5.49
N ASN A 443 20.35 18.54 -6.62
CA ASN A 443 20.53 19.98 -6.82
C ASN A 443 19.17 20.70 -6.71
N GLY A 444 19.19 21.96 -6.27
CA GLY A 444 17.97 22.77 -6.12
C GLY A 444 16.94 22.27 -5.10
N SER A 445 17.23 21.20 -4.35
CA SER A 445 16.23 20.53 -3.51
C SER A 445 16.23 21.01 -2.05
N VAL A 446 15.05 21.00 -1.44
CA VAL A 446 14.83 21.26 0.00
C VAL A 446 14.12 20.06 0.62
N TYR A 447 14.67 19.58 1.73
CA TYR A 447 14.20 18.37 2.39
C TYR A 447 13.35 18.67 3.63
N GLY A 448 12.48 17.71 3.98
CA GLY A 448 11.64 17.74 5.16
C GLY A 448 10.46 16.78 5.04
N ALA A 449 9.82 16.43 6.17
CA ALA A 449 8.72 15.47 6.21
C ALA A 449 7.57 15.79 5.22
N ARG A 450 7.29 17.09 5.02
CA ARG A 450 6.30 17.60 4.06
C ARG A 450 6.88 18.06 2.72
N SER A 451 8.16 17.82 2.45
CA SER A 451 8.71 18.08 1.12
C SER A 451 8.20 17.06 0.12
N ARG A 452 7.94 17.51 -1.10
CA ARG A 452 7.50 16.68 -2.23
C ARG A 452 8.31 17.03 -3.47
N CYS A 453 8.34 16.11 -4.42
CA CYS A 453 8.99 16.28 -5.70
C CYS A 453 8.07 17.02 -6.68
N PHE A 454 8.62 18.08 -7.29
CA PHE A 454 7.98 18.88 -8.32
C PHE A 454 8.70 18.70 -9.64
N ASP A 455 7.92 18.49 -10.70
CA ASP A 455 8.44 18.27 -12.05
C ASP A 455 9.01 19.57 -12.62
N ALA A 456 10.19 19.49 -13.21
CA ALA A 456 10.85 20.55 -13.95
C ALA A 456 11.09 20.07 -15.40
N PRO A 457 10.04 20.07 -16.26
CA PRO A 457 10.05 19.33 -17.52
C PRO A 457 11.11 19.84 -18.51
N ALA A 458 11.44 21.13 -18.47
CA ALA A 458 12.49 21.76 -19.27
C ALA A 458 13.89 21.68 -18.63
N GLY A 459 14.03 21.05 -17.47
CA GLY A 459 15.23 21.14 -16.64
C GLY A 459 15.29 22.46 -15.86
N PHE A 460 16.39 22.66 -15.13
CA PHE A 460 16.66 23.88 -14.38
C PHE A 460 18.16 24.09 -14.20
N ALA A 461 18.56 25.31 -13.88
CA ALA A 461 19.94 25.67 -13.60
C ALA A 461 20.10 26.35 -12.23
N GLU A 462 21.15 26.00 -11.50
CA GLU A 462 21.53 26.58 -10.21
C GLU A 462 22.86 27.33 -10.39
N SER A 463 22.89 28.61 -10.03
CA SER A 463 24.09 29.46 -10.16
C SER A 463 24.76 29.40 -11.55
N GLY A 464 23.96 29.35 -12.63
CA GLY A 464 24.45 29.26 -14.01
C GLY A 464 24.83 27.86 -14.49
N GLN A 465 24.75 26.83 -13.63
CA GLN A 465 25.04 25.44 -13.99
C GLN A 465 23.75 24.65 -14.19
N SER A 466 23.60 24.05 -15.38
CA SER A 466 22.46 23.19 -15.71
C SER A 466 22.45 21.92 -14.84
N SER A 467 21.28 21.56 -14.32
CA SER A 467 21.09 20.29 -13.61
C SER A 467 20.80 19.15 -14.57
N ALA A 468 21.32 17.96 -14.27
CA ALA A 468 20.92 16.72 -14.96
C ALA A 468 19.52 16.21 -14.54
N GLN A 469 18.85 16.92 -13.64
CA GLN A 469 17.55 16.55 -13.08
C GLN A 469 16.41 17.31 -13.74
N TYR A 470 15.26 16.64 -13.82
CA TYR A 470 13.99 17.15 -14.30
C TYR A 470 12.91 17.08 -13.21
N GLY A 471 13.36 17.02 -11.95
CA GLY A 471 12.53 17.11 -10.77
C GLY A 471 13.38 17.56 -9.58
N LEU A 472 12.77 18.27 -8.63
CA LEU A 472 13.42 18.75 -7.41
C LEU A 472 12.46 18.68 -6.22
N CYS A 473 13.02 18.55 -5.02
CA CYS A 473 12.22 18.58 -3.80
C CYS A 473 11.96 20.01 -3.34
N ALA A 474 10.72 20.34 -3.01
CA ALA A 474 10.34 21.61 -2.39
C ALA A 474 9.49 21.36 -1.15
N LYS A 475 9.59 22.25 -0.16
CA LYS A 475 8.71 22.19 1.03
C LYS A 475 7.29 22.54 0.60
N VAL A 476 6.32 21.78 1.10
CA VAL A 476 4.89 22.03 0.85
C VAL A 476 4.22 22.49 2.13
N HIS A 477 3.43 23.55 2.01
CA HIS A 477 2.49 23.99 3.02
C HIS A 477 1.06 23.86 2.46
N CYS A 478 0.32 22.90 2.99
CA CYS A 478 -1.06 22.61 2.62
C CYS A 478 -2.00 23.53 3.40
N GLY A 479 -2.87 24.25 2.69
CA GLY A 479 -3.93 25.04 3.30
C GLY A 479 -5.06 24.18 3.84
N THR A 480 -6.01 24.82 4.53
CA THR A 480 -7.24 24.21 5.04
C THR A 480 -8.29 23.95 3.95
N THR A 481 -8.11 24.54 2.78
CA THR A 481 -8.86 24.27 1.54
C THR A 481 -7.98 23.44 0.58
N THR A 482 -8.47 23.14 -0.62
CA THR A 482 -7.71 22.48 -1.71
C THR A 482 -6.60 23.35 -2.33
N THR A 483 -5.98 24.22 -1.53
CA THR A 483 -4.90 25.13 -1.93
C THR A 483 -3.61 24.79 -1.18
N TYR A 484 -2.47 25.01 -1.83
CA TYR A 484 -1.16 24.81 -1.20
C TYR A 484 -0.13 25.80 -1.72
N SER A 485 0.98 25.89 -1.01
CA SER A 485 2.12 26.74 -1.36
C SER A 485 3.42 25.97 -1.22
N VAL A 486 4.43 26.42 -1.96
CA VAL A 486 5.71 25.75 -2.10
C VAL A 486 6.86 26.68 -1.74
N LYS A 487 7.91 26.12 -1.16
CA LYS A 487 9.16 26.83 -0.88
C LYS A 487 10.34 26.04 -1.42
N VAL A 488 10.94 26.56 -2.50
CA VAL A 488 12.11 25.99 -3.18
C VAL A 488 13.42 26.41 -2.49
N ARG A 489 14.56 25.85 -2.92
CA ARG A 489 15.87 26.17 -2.33
C ARG A 489 16.21 27.65 -2.49
N GLY A 490 16.69 28.27 -1.42
CA GLY A 490 17.07 29.69 -1.40
C GLY A 490 15.90 30.68 -1.35
N ALA A 491 14.65 30.22 -1.50
CA ALA A 491 13.49 31.09 -1.34
C ALA A 491 13.33 31.50 0.14
N THR A 492 12.92 32.75 0.38
CA THR A 492 12.64 33.26 1.74
C THR A 492 11.20 32.94 2.18
N MET A 493 10.25 32.98 1.24
CA MET A 493 8.81 32.81 1.49
C MET A 493 8.22 31.60 0.75
N TYR A 494 7.05 31.15 1.20
CA TYR A 494 6.22 30.21 0.43
C TYR A 494 5.47 30.96 -0.68
N THR A 495 5.40 30.36 -1.86
CA THR A 495 4.65 30.88 -3.01
C THR A 495 3.47 29.97 -3.32
N ARG A 496 2.30 30.55 -3.59
CA ARG A 496 1.10 29.78 -3.94
C ARG A 496 1.33 29.00 -5.24
N CYS A 497 1.04 27.69 -5.21
CA CYS A 497 1.15 26.83 -6.38
C CYS A 497 -0.27 26.44 -6.82
N LYS A 498 -0.77 27.00 -7.93
CA LYS A 498 -2.10 26.65 -8.45
C LYS A 498 -1.95 25.41 -9.35
N PRO A 499 -2.68 24.31 -9.12
CA PRO A 499 -2.61 23.13 -9.97
C PRO A 499 -2.71 23.46 -11.47
N GLY A 500 -1.84 22.86 -12.28
CA GLY A 500 -1.76 23.08 -13.73
C GLY A 500 -0.97 24.32 -14.16
N THR A 501 -0.56 25.18 -13.23
CA THR A 501 0.31 26.33 -13.55
C THR A 501 1.79 25.98 -13.43
N THR A 502 2.64 26.81 -14.03
CA THR A 502 4.10 26.75 -13.86
C THR A 502 4.60 27.94 -13.06
N LEU A 503 5.65 27.72 -12.26
CA LEU A 503 6.33 28.78 -11.50
C LEU A 503 7.80 28.87 -11.96
N PRO A 504 8.23 29.99 -12.56
CA PRO A 504 9.63 30.21 -12.93
C PRO A 504 10.53 30.23 -11.69
N LEU A 505 11.54 29.37 -11.66
CA LEU A 505 12.38 29.17 -10.47
C LEU A 505 13.20 30.42 -10.12
N SER A 506 13.66 31.17 -11.12
CA SER A 506 14.40 32.43 -10.95
C SER A 506 13.57 33.54 -10.30
N LEU A 507 12.23 33.49 -10.42
CA LEU A 507 11.32 34.40 -9.73
C LEU A 507 11.03 33.97 -8.29
N LEU A 508 11.19 32.67 -7.98
CA LEU A 508 10.99 32.14 -6.63
C LEU A 508 12.22 32.29 -5.74
N SER A 509 13.42 32.23 -6.32
CA SER A 509 14.67 32.25 -5.58
C SER A 509 15.86 32.64 -6.45
N PRO A 510 16.78 33.48 -5.93
CA PRO A 510 18.01 33.88 -6.65
C PRO A 510 19.01 32.73 -6.82
N THR A 511 18.80 31.60 -6.14
CA THR A 511 19.62 30.39 -6.33
C THR A 511 19.49 29.82 -7.75
N PHE A 512 18.35 30.02 -8.40
CA PHE A 512 18.09 29.47 -9.72
C PHE A 512 18.31 30.52 -10.80
N SER A 513 19.08 30.15 -11.83
CA SER A 513 19.32 31.00 -12.99
C SER A 513 18.35 30.71 -14.15
N ASP A 514 17.74 29.51 -14.19
CA ASP A 514 16.79 29.12 -15.23
C ASP A 514 15.88 27.95 -14.76
N GLY A 515 14.79 27.72 -15.49
CA GLY A 515 13.85 26.62 -15.30
C GLY A 515 12.55 27.03 -14.61
N HIS A 516 11.61 26.10 -14.58
CA HIS A 516 10.33 26.25 -13.89
C HIS A 516 9.88 24.92 -13.29
N ILE A 517 9.08 24.99 -12.22
CA ILE A 517 8.36 23.82 -11.71
C ILE A 517 6.92 23.84 -12.17
N THR A 518 6.33 22.66 -12.35
CA THR A 518 4.89 22.49 -12.59
C THR A 518 4.17 22.22 -11.27
N CYS A 519 3.08 22.94 -11.02
CA CYS A 519 2.25 22.74 -9.83
C CYS A 519 1.30 21.55 -10.04
N PRO A 520 1.48 20.42 -9.34
CA PRO A 520 0.61 19.26 -9.49
C PRO A 520 -0.75 19.42 -8.78
N PRO A 521 -1.68 18.47 -8.97
CA PRO A 521 -2.93 18.41 -8.21
C PRO A 521 -2.69 18.41 -6.70
N TYR A 522 -3.58 19.06 -5.95
CA TYR A 522 -3.49 19.17 -4.48
C TYR A 522 -3.29 17.80 -3.81
N ASP A 523 -4.08 16.80 -4.19
CA ASP A 523 -4.07 15.47 -3.59
C ASP A 523 -2.71 14.77 -3.74
N SER A 524 -1.97 15.04 -4.82
CA SER A 524 -0.65 14.44 -5.05
C SER A 524 0.44 14.91 -4.09
N VAL A 525 0.23 16.05 -3.42
CA VAL A 525 1.21 16.67 -2.50
C VAL A 525 0.70 16.81 -1.07
N CYS A 526 -0.63 16.90 -0.90
CA CYS A 526 -1.31 17.16 0.36
C CYS A 526 -2.33 16.07 0.75
N GLY A 527 -2.60 15.07 -0.11
CA GLY A 527 -3.62 14.05 0.12
C GLY A 527 -3.29 13.07 1.25
N ILE A 528 -2.00 12.86 1.52
CA ILE A 528 -1.56 12.06 2.68
C ILE A 528 -1.70 12.92 3.93
N ARG A 529 -2.66 12.57 4.79
CA ARG A 529 -2.92 13.28 6.04
C ARG A 529 -1.87 12.89 7.07
N VAL A 530 -0.79 13.64 7.08
CA VAL A 530 0.26 13.54 8.08
C VAL A 530 -0.25 14.18 9.39
N SER A 531 -0.48 13.36 10.43
CA SER A 531 -1.00 13.80 11.74
C SER A 531 -0.25 15.03 12.29
N ASN A 532 -1.00 16.06 12.72
CA ASN A 532 -0.46 17.32 13.23
C ASN A 532 0.32 17.20 14.57
N THR A 533 0.34 16.04 15.22
CA THR A 533 1.21 15.78 16.39
C THR A 533 2.70 15.98 16.06
N GLU A 534 3.07 15.96 14.77
CA GLU A 534 4.45 16.13 14.32
C GLU A 534 4.89 17.58 14.10
N ALA A 535 3.96 18.53 13.86
CA ALA A 535 4.34 19.93 13.66
C ALA A 535 4.92 20.55 14.95
N LEU A 536 4.53 20.02 16.11
CA LEU A 536 4.90 20.54 17.43
C LEU A 536 6.25 20.01 17.94
N ARG A 537 6.71 18.81 17.53
CA ARG A 537 7.97 18.23 18.05
C ARG A 537 9.21 18.61 17.24
N HIS A 538 9.08 18.87 15.93
CA HIS A 538 10.22 19.34 15.12
C HIS A 538 10.46 20.85 15.18
N GLY A 539 9.52 21.64 15.71
CA GLY A 539 9.71 23.07 15.95
C GLY A 539 10.54 23.37 17.20
N SER A 540 10.49 22.53 18.23
CA SER A 540 11.07 22.86 19.55
C SER A 540 12.53 22.46 19.74
N SER A 541 13.07 21.53 18.94
CA SER A 541 14.45 21.07 19.10
C SER A 541 15.47 21.97 18.39
N GLY A 542 15.09 22.66 17.31
CA GLY A 542 15.99 23.55 16.58
C GLY A 542 16.15 24.96 17.15
N GLU A 543 15.15 25.46 17.91
CA GLU A 543 15.19 26.83 18.46
C GLU A 543 15.79 26.92 19.88
N ARG A 544 15.86 25.80 20.61
CA ARG A 544 16.48 25.78 21.96
C ARG A 544 18.01 25.75 21.94
N GLU A 545 18.64 25.21 20.90
CA GLU A 545 20.09 25.26 20.75
C GLU A 545 20.60 26.63 20.29
N ALA A 546 19.82 27.36 19.48
CA ALA A 546 20.21 28.70 19.02
C ALA A 546 20.20 29.77 20.12
N ARG A 547 19.42 29.58 21.21
CA ARG A 547 19.36 30.53 22.34
C ARG A 547 20.35 30.25 23.47
N ARG A 548 20.99 29.08 23.50
CA ARG A 548 22.04 28.77 24.51
C ARG A 548 23.46 29.14 24.07
N GLY A 549 23.67 29.50 22.80
CA GLY A 549 24.96 29.92 22.26
C GLY A 549 25.21 31.44 22.22
N GLN A 550 24.35 32.27 22.83
CA GLN A 550 24.50 33.74 22.85
C GLN A 550 24.58 34.34 24.27
N SER A 551 24.83 33.51 25.29
CA SER A 551 25.14 34.01 26.64
C SER A 551 26.25 33.17 27.29
N SER A 552 27.47 33.39 26.84
CA SER A 552 28.71 33.09 27.58
C SER A 552 29.85 33.88 26.96
#